data_AF-A0A068QRV0-F1
#
_entry.id   AF-A0A068QRV0-F1
#
_cell.length_a   1.000
_cell.length_b   1.000
_cell.length_c   1.000
_cell.angle_alpha   90.00
_cell.angle_beta   90.00
_cell.angle_gamma   90.00
#
_symmetry.space_group_name_H-M   'P 1'
#
loop_
_entity.id
_entity.type
_entity.pdbx_description
1 polymer ?
#
loop_
_entity_poly.entity_id
_entity_poly.type
_entity_poly.pdbx_seq_one_letter_code
_entity_poly.pdbx_strand_id
1 'polypeptide(L)' 'MIGKNKKDAVLAFIRDKSGIKPEECYAYGDHISDIGMLEVVGHPTIVDHNKDDSDPFVKLAKERNWNIITP' A
#
# COMPACT_ATOMS: atom_id res chain seq x y z
N MET A 1 11.24 -4.89 -13.11
CA MET A 1 9.89 -4.41 -12.77
C MET A 1 9.85 -4.13 -11.27
N ILE A 2 9.84 -2.86 -10.86
CA ILE A 2 9.90 -2.46 -9.44
C ILE A 2 8.46 -2.26 -8.96
N GLY A 3 7.92 -3.24 -8.22
CA GLY A 3 6.57 -3.21 -7.62
C GLY A 3 5.93 -4.59 -7.51
N LYS A 4 6.03 -5.41 -8.57
CA LYS A 4 5.62 -6.83 -8.55
C LYS A 4 6.34 -7.61 -7.43
N ASN A 5 7.61 -7.27 -7.20
CA ASN A 5 8.42 -7.89 -6.15
C ASN A 5 7.84 -7.66 -4.73
N LYS A 6 7.27 -6.48 -4.44
CA LYS A 6 6.72 -6.17 -3.11
C LYS A 6 5.41 -6.93 -2.88
N LYS A 7 4.51 -6.90 -3.87
CA LYS A 7 3.26 -7.68 -3.84
C LYS A 7 3.52 -9.18 -3.64
N ASP A 8 4.39 -9.75 -4.46
CA ASP A 8 4.70 -11.18 -4.44
C ASP A 8 5.34 -11.60 -3.11
N ALA A 9 6.22 -10.76 -2.55
CA ALA A 9 6.84 -11.01 -1.24
C ALA A 9 5.81 -11.02 -0.10
N VAL A 10 4.90 -10.03 -0.06
CA VAL A 10 3.85 -9.95 0.97
C VAL A 10 2.90 -11.14 0.87
N LEU A 11 2.46 -11.48 -0.35
CA LEU A 11 1.62 -12.65 -0.58
C LEU A 11 2.32 -13.96 -0.21
N ALA A 12 3.63 -14.10 -0.49
CA ALA A 12 4.39 -15.26 -0.08
C ALA A 12 4.49 -15.38 1.44
N PHE A 13 4.73 -14.27 2.14
CA PHE A 13 4.79 -14.24 3.60
C PHE A 13 3.44 -14.60 4.23
N ILE A 14 2.34 -14.03 3.75
CA ILE A 14 0.98 -14.33 4.22
C ILE A 14 0.66 -15.82 4.03
N ARG A 15 1.05 -16.42 2.90
CA ARG A 15 0.84 -17.85 2.65
C ARG A 15 1.68 -18.75 3.56
N ASP A 16 2.89 -18.33 3.90
CA ASP A 16 3.82 -19.10 4.75
C ASP A 16 3.40 -19.07 6.23
N LYS A 17 2.73 -18.00 6.68
CA LYS A 17 2.36 -17.81 8.08
C LYS A 17 0.90 -18.12 8.34
N SER A 18 0.63 -19.09 9.21
CA SER A 18 -0.71 -19.38 9.69
C SER A 18 -1.28 -18.22 10.52
N GLY A 19 -2.55 -17.87 10.26
CA GLY A 19 -3.29 -16.92 11.09
C GLY A 19 -3.15 -15.44 10.69
N ILE A 20 -2.38 -15.13 9.64
CA ILE A 20 -2.37 -13.77 9.09
C ILE A 20 -3.61 -13.58 8.22
N LYS A 21 -4.40 -12.57 8.59
CA LYS A 21 -5.55 -12.09 7.82
C LYS A 21 -5.16 -10.79 7.12
N PRO A 22 -5.00 -10.77 5.78
CA PRO A 22 -4.62 -9.57 5.05
C PRO A 22 -5.54 -8.37 5.34
N GLU A 23 -6.83 -8.63 5.54
CA GLU A 23 -7.84 -7.64 5.86
C GLU A 23 -7.65 -6.93 7.22
N GLU A 24 -6.90 -7.54 8.15
CA GLU A 24 -6.54 -6.94 9.45
C GLU A 24 -5.14 -6.30 9.39
N CYS A 25 -4.42 -6.41 8.27
CA CYS A 25 -3.08 -5.89 8.11
C CYS A 25 -3.06 -4.41 7.70
N TYR A 26 -1.99 -3.72 8.10
CA TYR A 26 -1.69 -2.33 7.73
C TYR A 26 -0.43 -2.31 6.88
N ALA A 27 -0.40 -1.42 5.89
CA ALA A 27 0.79 -1.16 5.09
C ALA A 27 0.88 0.32 4.73
N TYR A 28 2.11 0.81 4.64
CA TYR A 28 2.43 2.20 4.37
C TYR A 28 3.34 2.26 3.14
N GLY A 29 3.08 3.19 2.23
CA GLY A 29 3.89 3.40 1.04
C GLY A 29 3.94 4.86 0.63
N ASP A 30 5.08 5.29 0.11
CA ASP A 30 5.40 6.65 -0.31
C ASP A 30 5.71 6.75 -1.82
N HIS A 31 5.75 5.61 -2.51
CA HIS A 31 6.15 5.53 -3.91
C HIS A 31 5.25 4.59 -4.71
N ILE A 32 5.14 4.83 -6.03
CA ILE A 32 4.28 4.05 -6.93
C ILE A 32 4.58 2.54 -6.92
N SER A 33 5.82 2.16 -6.60
CA SER A 33 6.22 0.75 -6.47
C SER A 33 5.49 0.01 -5.34
N ASP A 34 4.91 0.73 -4.39
CA ASP A 34 4.28 0.19 -3.20
C ASP A 34 2.81 -0.14 -3.40
N ILE A 35 2.19 0.36 -4.49
CA ILE A 35 0.78 0.09 -4.83
C ILE A 35 0.48 -1.41 -4.75
N GLY A 36 1.35 -2.24 -5.33
CA GLY A 36 1.14 -3.67 -5.36
C GLY A 36 1.07 -4.32 -3.97
N MET A 37 1.83 -3.82 -2.99
CA MET A 37 1.75 -4.26 -1.60
C MET A 37 0.51 -3.68 -0.92
N LEU A 38 0.22 -2.39 -1.13
CA LEU A 38 -0.92 -1.70 -0.52
C LEU A 38 -2.25 -2.36 -0.93
N GLU A 39 -2.36 -2.86 -2.17
CA GLU A 39 -3.52 -3.62 -2.65
C GLU A 39 -3.76 -4.95 -1.93
N VAL A 40 -2.79 -5.47 -1.18
CA VAL A 40 -2.90 -6.78 -0.51
C VAL A 40 -3.54 -6.68 0.87
N VAL A 41 -3.49 -5.52 1.52
CA VAL A 41 -3.90 -5.37 2.92
C VAL A 41 -5.24 -4.64 3.06
N GLY A 42 -5.92 -4.82 4.20
CA GLY A 42 -7.19 -4.16 4.49
C GLY A 42 -7.07 -2.69 4.90
N HIS A 43 -5.90 -2.28 5.41
CA HIS A 43 -5.67 -0.91 5.88
C HIS A 43 -4.47 -0.24 5.19
N PRO A 44 -4.54 0.00 3.86
CA PRO A 44 -3.48 0.70 3.13
C PRO A 44 -3.42 2.19 3.48
N THR A 45 -2.21 2.72 3.63
CA THR A 45 -1.94 4.14 3.85
C THR A 45 -0.87 4.64 2.89
N ILE A 46 -1.15 5.77 2.25
CA ILE A 46 -0.16 6.55 1.49
C ILE A 46 0.50 7.57 2.41
N VAL A 47 1.81 7.68 2.32
CA VAL A 47 2.61 8.73 2.97
C VAL A 47 2.94 9.79 1.93
N ASP A 48 2.28 10.94 2.01
CA ASP A 48 2.51 12.05 1.09
C ASP A 48 3.54 13.02 1.66
N HIS A 49 4.76 12.95 1.11
CA HIS A 49 5.86 13.86 1.46
C HIS A 49 5.81 15.20 0.74
N ASN A 50 5.14 15.27 -0.41
CA ASN A 50 5.16 16.45 -1.27
C ASN A 50 4.02 17.41 -0.97
N LYS A 51 2.98 16.94 -0.25
CA LYS A 51 1.76 17.72 0.07
C LYS A 51 1.09 18.22 -1.20
N ASP A 52 1.17 17.43 -2.26
CA ASP A 52 0.70 17.77 -3.60
C ASP A 52 -0.52 16.91 -3.96
N ASP A 53 -1.70 17.51 -3.87
CA ASP A 53 -2.97 16.90 -4.26
C ASP A 53 -3.04 16.50 -5.74
N SER A 54 -2.13 17.03 -6.57
CA SER A 54 -2.04 16.69 -7.98
C SER A 54 -1.26 15.38 -8.22
N ASP A 55 -0.51 14.90 -7.21
CA ASP A 55 0.26 13.66 -7.28
C ASP A 55 -0.66 12.49 -7.66
N PRO A 56 -0.35 11.75 -8.75
CA PRO A 56 -1.11 10.58 -9.16
C PRO A 56 -1.33 9.56 -8.03
N PHE A 57 -0.41 9.47 -7.07
CA PHE A 57 -0.49 8.55 -5.95
C PHE A 57 -1.51 9.01 -4.90
N VAL A 58 -1.51 10.31 -4.57
CA VAL A 58 -2.53 10.92 -3.70
C VAL A 58 -3.92 10.80 -4.34
N LYS A 59 -4.04 11.05 -5.65
CA LYS A 59 -5.30 10.85 -6.40
C LYS A 59 -5.78 9.41 -6.33
N LEU A 60 -4.88 8.44 -6.55
CA LEU A 60 -5.20 7.02 -6.45
C LEU A 60 -5.72 6.65 -5.06
N ALA A 61 -5.11 7.14 -3.98
CA ALA A 61 -5.62 6.89 -2.64
C ALA A 61 -7.02 7.47 -2.44
N LYS A 62 -7.27 8.70 -2.89
CA LYS A 62 -8.61 9.32 -2.80
C LYS A 62 -9.65 8.51 -3.57
N GLU A 63 -9.35 8.10 -4.80
CA GLU A 63 -10.24 7.26 -5.62
C GLU A 63 -10.53 5.90 -4.97
N ARG A 64 -9.55 5.33 -4.28
CA ARG A 64 -9.67 4.02 -3.61
C ARG A 64 -10.09 4.11 -2.13
N ASN A 65 -10.37 5.31 -1.63
CA ASN A 65 -10.63 5.59 -0.20
C ASN A 65 -9.53 5.05 0.74
N TRP A 66 -8.27 5.12 0.31
CA TRP A 66 -7.13 4.77 1.16
C TRP A 66 -6.78 5.92 2.09
N ASN A 67 -6.20 5.59 3.24
CA ASN A 67 -5.73 6.59 4.19
C ASN A 67 -4.54 7.35 3.61
N ILE A 68 -4.42 8.64 3.94
CA ILE A 68 -3.30 9.49 3.53
C ILE A 68 -2.79 10.19 4.77
N ILE A 69 -1.49 10.08 5.02
CA ILE A 69 -0.82 10.79 6.11
C ILE A 69 0.27 11.69 5.55
N THR A 70 0.48 12.80 6.24
CA THR A 70 1.52 13.78 5.92
C THR A 70 2.43 13.90 7.14
N PRO A 71 3.72 13.58 7.04
CA PRO A 71 4.68 13.73 8.12
C PRO A 71 5.10 15.20 8.38
#